data_AF-A0AAE1V6L1-F1
#
_entry.id   AF-A0AAE1V6L1-F1
#
_cell.length_a   1.000
_cell.length_b   1.000
_cell.length_c   1.000
_cell.angle_alpha   90.00
_cell.angle_beta   90.00
_cell.angle_gamma   90.00
#
_symmetry.space_group_name_H-M   'P 1'
#
loop_
_entity.id
_entity.type
_entity.pdbx_description
1 polymer ?
#
loop_
_entity_poly.entity_id
_entity_poly.type
_entity_poly.pdbx_seq_one_letter_code
_entity_poly.pdbx_strand_id
1 'polypeptide(L)'
;MKVHPIVPRKRNITLRYDFVSSLSQSSQKKLHRLPHIFAKVLELPFNSDADVSIEETSDSFRFIIPTDDAGDNIRAHTIEIYPGVTKIVIRGDNVMESSLAEFELDLWRCRLPPSTLPELATADFADGELVVTVPKDDDEGDIFVQ
;
A
#
# COMPACT_ATOMS: atom_id res chain seq x y z
N MET A 1 -23.30 32.16 -37.69
CA MET A 1 -22.81 31.42 -36.50
C MET A 1 -21.30 31.25 -36.63
N LYS A 2 -20.52 31.81 -35.72
CA LYS A 2 -19.06 31.75 -35.74
C LYS A 2 -18.64 30.85 -34.59
N VAL A 3 -18.35 29.59 -34.91
CA VAL A 3 -17.92 28.58 -33.94
C VAL A 3 -16.39 28.63 -33.89
N HIS A 4 -15.83 28.95 -32.73
CA HIS A 4 -14.38 28.89 -32.52
C HIS A 4 -13.95 27.42 -32.33
N PRO A 5 -12.84 26.97 -32.94
CA PRO A 5 -12.29 25.65 -32.65
C PRO A 5 -11.74 25.61 -31.22
N ILE A 6 -12.14 24.60 -30.47
CA ILE A 6 -11.54 24.25 -29.17
C ILE A 6 -10.13 23.75 -29.42
N VAL A 7 -9.14 24.50 -28.92
CA VAL A 7 -7.73 24.10 -28.96
C VAL A 7 -7.51 22.99 -27.93
N PRO A 8 -6.95 21.82 -28.31
CA PRO A 8 -6.66 20.77 -27.35
C PRO A 8 -5.49 21.20 -26.46
N ARG A 9 -5.77 21.32 -25.17
CA ARG A 9 -4.80 21.72 -24.14
C ARG A 9 -3.77 20.59 -23.95
N LYS A 10 -2.65 20.71 -24.65
CA LYS A 10 -1.45 19.85 -24.57
C LYS A 10 -0.99 19.79 -23.10
N ARG A 11 -1.04 18.62 -22.47
CA ARG A 11 -0.46 18.38 -21.14
C ARG A 11 1.00 17.97 -21.35
N ASN A 12 1.91 18.92 -21.21
CA ASN A 12 3.35 18.70 -21.23
C ASN A 12 3.83 18.32 -19.82
N ILE A 13 3.72 17.03 -19.46
CA ILE A 13 4.49 16.49 -18.33
C ILE A 13 5.88 16.17 -18.89
N THR A 14 6.76 17.17 -18.84
CA THR A 14 8.21 16.96 -18.99
C THR A 14 8.78 16.90 -17.58
N LEU A 15 9.15 15.71 -17.12
CA LEU A 15 9.98 15.56 -15.92
C LEU A 15 11.39 16.06 -16.28
N ARG A 16 11.62 17.35 -16.08
CA ARG A 16 12.96 17.94 -16.16
C ARG A 16 13.63 17.77 -14.80
N TYR A 17 14.56 16.84 -14.73
CA TYR A 17 15.43 16.65 -13.56
C TYR A 17 16.52 17.74 -13.58
N ASP A 18 16.17 18.98 -13.23
CA ASP A 18 17.10 20.11 -13.15
C ASP A 18 17.60 20.27 -11.69
N PHE A 19 18.63 19.49 -11.33
CA PHE A 19 19.23 19.47 -9.99
C PHE A 19 20.07 20.72 -9.63
N VAL A 20 20.32 21.67 -10.56
CA VAL A 20 21.39 22.69 -10.34
C VAL A 20 20.97 24.16 -10.58
N SER A 21 19.69 24.51 -10.78
CA SER A 21 19.32 25.91 -11.10
C SER A 21 18.57 26.71 -10.02
N SER A 22 18.44 26.23 -8.77
CA SER A 22 17.63 26.92 -7.75
C SER A 22 18.38 27.79 -6.74
N LEU A 23 19.69 28.05 -6.88
CA LEU A 23 20.44 28.85 -5.90
C LEU A 23 20.15 30.37 -5.91
N SER A 24 19.19 30.86 -6.68
CA SER A 24 18.90 32.29 -6.73
C SER A 24 17.44 32.61 -7.04
N GLN A 25 16.54 32.36 -6.09
CA GLN A 25 15.31 33.13 -5.96
C GLN A 25 14.71 33.01 -4.56
N SER A 26 14.32 34.17 -4.05
CA SER A 26 13.70 34.45 -2.75
C SER A 26 12.79 33.34 -2.20
N SER A 27 13.02 33.04 -0.93
CA SER A 27 12.40 32.02 -0.08
C SER A 27 10.90 32.25 0.16
N GLN A 28 10.09 32.04 -0.86
CA GLN A 28 8.70 31.66 -0.67
C GLN A 28 8.69 30.17 -0.31
N LYS A 29 8.62 29.84 0.98
CA LYS A 29 8.40 28.48 1.49
C LYS A 29 7.02 28.01 1.04
N LYS A 30 6.88 27.68 -0.24
CA LYS A 30 5.69 27.00 -0.75
C LYS A 30 5.73 25.62 -0.14
N LEU A 31 4.90 25.39 0.87
CA LEU A 31 4.68 24.07 1.43
C LEU A 31 4.20 23.18 0.28
N HIS A 32 5.06 22.26 -0.15
CA HIS A 32 4.64 21.17 -1.01
C HIS A 32 3.73 20.28 -0.16
N ARG A 33 2.51 19.99 -0.64
CA ARG A 33 1.66 19.01 0.03
C ARG A 33 2.38 17.69 -0.01
N LEU A 34 2.68 17.13 1.16
CA LEU A 34 3.19 15.77 1.23
C LEU A 34 2.18 14.84 0.56
N PRO A 35 2.64 13.80 -0.15
CA PRO A 35 1.76 12.70 -0.54
C PRO A 35 1.02 12.25 0.71
N HIS A 36 -0.30 12.05 0.60
CA HIS A 36 -1.05 11.51 1.72
C HIS A 36 -0.53 10.11 2.01
N ILE A 37 0.21 9.95 3.11
CA ILE A 37 0.67 8.65 3.61
C ILE A 37 -0.38 8.12 4.58
N PHE A 38 -0.77 6.87 4.39
CA PHE A 38 -1.72 6.17 5.26
C PHE A 38 -0.95 5.66 6.46
N ALA A 39 -1.58 5.66 7.63
CA ALA A 39 -0.94 5.19 8.84
C ALA A 39 -0.63 3.68 8.82
N LYS A 40 -1.47 2.88 8.15
CA LYS A 40 -1.35 1.42 8.10
C LYS A 40 -1.58 0.94 6.66
N VAL A 41 -0.65 0.14 6.14
CA VAL A 41 -0.69 -0.36 4.75
C VAL A 41 -0.34 -1.85 4.73
N LEU A 42 -1.08 -2.64 3.98
CA LEU A 42 -0.66 -3.98 3.56
C LEU A 42 -0.07 -3.89 2.16
N GLU A 43 1.10 -4.48 1.94
CA GLU A 43 1.68 -4.71 0.63
C GLU A 43 1.93 -6.20 0.43
N LEU A 44 1.37 -6.74 -0.64
CA LEU A 44 1.53 -8.14 -1.01
C LEU A 44 2.58 -8.25 -2.14
N PRO A 45 3.32 -9.37 -2.19
CA PRO A 45 4.34 -9.65 -3.20
C PRO A 45 3.73 -10.11 -4.54
N PHE A 46 2.66 -9.44 -4.98
CA PHE A 46 1.99 -9.71 -6.26
C PHE A 46 1.79 -8.40 -7.00
N ASN A 47 1.57 -8.49 -8.32
CA ASN A 47 1.21 -7.36 -9.16
C ASN A 47 -0.10 -6.71 -8.68
N SER A 48 -0.24 -5.42 -8.98
CA SER A 48 -1.38 -4.61 -8.55
C SER A 48 -2.73 -5.09 -9.09
N ASP A 49 -2.71 -5.85 -10.18
CA ASP A 49 -3.85 -6.47 -10.84
C ASP A 49 -4.13 -7.90 -10.39
N ALA A 50 -3.40 -8.42 -9.39
CA ALA A 50 -3.64 -9.74 -8.81
C ALA A 50 -5.07 -9.85 -8.24
N ASP A 51 -5.65 -11.04 -8.41
CA ASP A 51 -6.99 -11.35 -7.91
C ASP A 51 -6.93 -11.63 -6.40
N VAL A 52 -7.15 -10.58 -5.62
CA VAL A 52 -7.14 -10.63 -4.16
C VAL A 52 -8.57 -10.49 -3.65
N SER A 53 -9.09 -11.56 -3.06
CA SER A 53 -10.36 -11.54 -2.35
C SER A 53 -10.16 -10.97 -0.95
N ILE A 54 -11.02 -10.03 -0.54
CA ILE A 54 -10.97 -9.39 0.77
C ILE A 54 -12.23 -9.75 1.54
N GLU A 55 -12.06 -10.43 2.66
CA GLU A 55 -13.13 -10.74 3.59
C GLU A 55 -12.96 -9.90 4.86
N GLU A 56 -14.05 -9.32 5.34
CA GLU A 56 -14.09 -8.56 6.58
C GLU A 56 -14.96 -9.28 7.61
N THR A 57 -14.37 -9.57 8.76
CA THR A 57 -15.08 -10.07 9.95
C THR A 57 -15.11 -8.97 11.02
N SER A 58 -15.79 -9.21 12.14
CA SER A 58 -15.79 -8.26 13.27
C SER A 58 -14.40 -8.04 13.85
N ASP A 59 -13.57 -9.09 13.83
CA ASP A 59 -12.27 -9.18 14.50
C ASP A 59 -11.08 -9.10 13.54
N SER A 60 -11.28 -9.15 12.21
CA SER A 60 -10.16 -9.15 11.27
C SER A 60 -10.52 -8.73 9.85
N PHE A 61 -9.47 -8.48 9.04
CA PHE A 61 -9.52 -8.54 7.59
C PHE A 61 -8.71 -9.76 7.12
N ARG A 62 -9.25 -10.50 6.17
CA ARG A 62 -8.55 -11.60 5.49
C ARG A 62 -8.37 -11.25 4.02
N PHE A 63 -7.14 -11.37 3.53
CA PHE A 63 -6.77 -11.19 2.14
C PHE A 63 -6.37 -12.55 1.59
N ILE A 64 -7.12 -13.05 0.62
CA ILE A 64 -7.00 -14.40 0.08
C ILE A 64 -6.57 -14.29 -1.37
N ILE A 65 -5.45 -14.94 -1.69
CA ILE A 65 -4.80 -14.86 -3.00
C ILE A 65 -4.59 -16.28 -3.50
N PRO A 66 -5.31 -16.70 -4.56
CA PRO A 66 -5.03 -17.95 -5.23
C PRO A 66 -3.62 -17.92 -5.84
N THR A 67 -2.74 -18.83 -5.42
CA THR A 67 -1.39 -18.96 -5.96
C THR A 67 -0.86 -20.37 -5.76
N ASP A 68 -0.22 -20.93 -6.78
CA ASP A 68 0.46 -22.23 -6.68
C ASP A 68 1.88 -22.09 -6.08
N ASP A 69 2.36 -20.85 -5.93
CA ASP A 69 3.69 -20.53 -5.44
C ASP A 69 3.61 -19.39 -4.42
N ALA A 70 3.67 -19.76 -3.15
CA ALA A 70 3.87 -18.82 -2.06
C ALA A 70 5.21 -19.05 -1.33
N GLY A 71 6.01 -20.04 -1.76
CA GLY A 71 7.24 -20.46 -1.08
C GLY A 71 7.04 -21.11 0.29
N ASP A 72 8.14 -21.56 0.89
CA ASP A 72 8.16 -22.07 2.26
C ASP A 72 8.38 -20.95 3.29
N ASN A 73 7.98 -21.19 4.54
CA ASN A 73 8.22 -20.30 5.69
C ASN A 73 7.64 -18.89 5.55
N ILE A 74 6.42 -18.81 5.01
CA ILE A 74 5.72 -17.54 4.81
C ILE A 74 5.35 -16.92 6.16
N ARG A 75 5.54 -15.60 6.26
CA ARG A 75 5.14 -14.80 7.42
C ARG A 75 4.79 -13.37 7.02
N ALA A 76 3.86 -12.79 7.76
CA ALA A 76 3.65 -11.36 7.76
C ALA A 76 4.73 -10.69 8.61
N HIS A 77 5.25 -9.57 8.12
CA HIS A 77 6.24 -8.77 8.83
C HIS A 77 5.85 -7.31 8.78
N THR A 78 5.80 -6.69 9.96
CA THR A 78 5.45 -5.28 10.09
C THR A 78 6.70 -4.43 10.21
N ILE A 79 6.78 -3.38 9.40
CA ILE A 79 7.87 -2.41 9.40
C ILE A 79 7.32 -1.00 9.54
N GLU A 80 8.06 -0.14 10.23
CA GLU A 80 7.79 1.30 10.25
C GLU A 80 8.57 1.95 9.10
N ILE A 81 7.86 2.46 8.10
CA ILE A 81 8.49 3.10 6.91
C ILE A 81 8.66 4.62 7.09
N TYR A 82 7.94 5.18 8.04
CA TYR A 82 8.01 6.57 8.48
C TYR A 82 7.38 6.65 9.87
N PRO A 83 7.78 7.59 10.75
CA PRO A 83 7.18 7.72 12.08
C PRO A 83 5.64 7.70 12.05
N GLY A 84 5.04 6.71 12.70
CA GLY A 84 3.58 6.54 12.76
C GLY A 84 2.94 5.94 11.49
N VAL A 85 3.76 5.46 10.54
CA VAL A 85 3.31 4.73 9.35
C VAL A 85 3.90 3.33 9.36
N THR A 86 3.03 2.35 9.57
CA THR A 86 3.37 0.94 9.52
C THR A 86 2.94 0.31 8.21
N LYS A 87 3.75 -0.62 7.75
CA LYS A 87 3.54 -1.40 6.54
C LYS A 87 3.71 -2.87 6.86
N ILE A 88 2.72 -3.68 6.53
CA ILE A 88 2.80 -5.14 6.56
C ILE A 88 3.33 -5.58 5.20
N VAL A 89 4.37 -6.40 5.21
CA VAL A 89 4.93 -7.07 4.02
C VAL A 89 4.93 -8.58 4.25
N ILE A 90 4.73 -9.35 3.19
CA ILE A 90 4.81 -10.82 3.27
C ILE A 90 6.22 -11.26 2.87
N ARG A 91 6.83 -12.09 3.70
CA ARG A 91 8.17 -12.64 3.48
C ARG A 91 8.10 -14.17 3.53
N GLY A 92 8.84 -14.83 2.66
CA GLY A 92 9.02 -16.28 2.60
C GLY A 92 10.28 -16.60 1.80
N ASP A 93 10.75 -17.84 1.85
CA ASP A 93 12.05 -18.21 1.29
C ASP A 93 12.08 -18.11 -0.24
N ASN A 94 10.95 -18.38 -0.91
CA ASN A 94 10.78 -18.20 -2.37
C ASN A 94 10.10 -16.89 -2.75
N VAL A 95 9.29 -16.31 -1.84
CA VAL A 95 8.62 -15.00 -2.03
C VAL A 95 9.62 -13.88 -2.34
N MET A 96 10.86 -14.05 -1.86
CA MET A 96 11.91 -13.06 -2.03
C MET A 96 12.44 -12.99 -3.48
N GLU A 97 12.33 -14.06 -4.28
CA GLU A 97 12.80 -14.08 -5.67
C GLU A 97 11.97 -13.14 -6.58
N SER A 98 10.68 -12.96 -6.28
CA SER A 98 9.82 -11.96 -6.93
C SER A 98 10.16 -10.52 -6.48
N SER A 99 10.59 -10.32 -5.23
CA SER A 99 10.88 -8.99 -4.65
C SER A 99 12.28 -8.43 -4.98
N LEU A 100 13.19 -9.24 -5.54
CA LEU A 100 14.51 -8.78 -6.00
C LEU A 100 14.44 -7.90 -7.27
N ALA A 101 13.25 -7.76 -7.87
CA ALA A 101 12.97 -6.66 -8.78
C ALA A 101 12.82 -5.35 -7.97
N GLU A 102 13.95 -4.78 -7.53
CA GLU A 102 14.08 -3.56 -6.69
C GLU A 102 13.34 -2.29 -7.20
N PHE A 103 12.56 -2.38 -8.28
CA PHE A 103 11.83 -1.29 -8.93
C PHE A 103 10.38 -1.60 -9.31
N GLU A 104 9.80 -2.73 -8.88
CA GLU A 104 8.38 -3.01 -9.13
C GLU A 104 7.50 -2.13 -8.25
N LEU A 105 7.17 -0.93 -8.74
CA LEU A 105 6.25 0.02 -8.10
C LEU A 105 4.78 -0.43 -8.17
N ASP A 106 4.51 -1.50 -8.90
CA ASP A 106 3.18 -1.99 -9.20
C ASP A 106 2.79 -3.18 -8.31
N LEU A 107 3.19 -3.14 -7.04
CA LEU A 107 2.77 -4.13 -6.06
C LEU A 107 1.35 -3.86 -5.57
N TRP A 108 0.65 -4.95 -5.27
CA TRP A 108 -0.68 -4.92 -4.68
C TRP A 108 -0.63 -4.32 -3.28
N ARG A 109 -1.41 -3.26 -3.06
CA ARG A 109 -1.42 -2.52 -1.80
C ARG A 109 -2.83 -2.18 -1.37
N CYS A 110 -3.10 -2.41 -0.09
CA CYS A 110 -4.36 -2.02 0.54
C CYS A 110 -4.10 -1.13 1.75
N ARG A 111 -4.94 -0.11 1.91
CA ARG A 111 -4.91 0.78 3.08
C ARG A 111 -5.76 0.14 4.16
N LEU A 112 -5.20 0.04 5.35
CA LEU A 112 -5.86 -0.59 6.47
C LEU A 112 -6.54 0.46 7.36
N PRO A 113 -7.75 0.19 7.88
CA PRO A 113 -8.38 1.07 8.85
C PRO A 113 -7.55 1.25 10.13
N PRO A 114 -7.73 2.36 10.87
CA PRO A 114 -7.03 2.60 12.13
C PRO A 114 -7.26 1.51 13.18
N SER A 115 -8.42 0.84 13.16
CA SER A 115 -8.75 -0.26 14.09
C SER A 115 -7.93 -1.53 13.87
N THR A 116 -7.18 -1.66 12.78
CA THR A 116 -6.35 -2.84 12.54
C THR A 116 -5.14 -2.92 13.47
N LEU A 117 -4.63 -4.11 13.73
CA LEU A 117 -3.44 -4.37 14.55
C LEU A 117 -2.33 -5.02 13.69
N PRO A 118 -1.56 -4.22 12.90
CA PRO A 118 -0.52 -4.74 12.01
C PRO A 118 0.51 -5.65 12.69
N GLU A 119 0.87 -5.38 13.95
CA GLU A 119 1.85 -6.18 14.70
C GLU A 119 1.40 -7.62 14.98
N LEU A 120 0.09 -7.89 14.87
CA LEU A 120 -0.51 -9.21 15.06
C LEU A 120 -0.89 -9.88 13.74
N ALA A 121 -0.54 -9.27 12.61
CA ALA A 121 -0.85 -9.83 11.31
C ALA A 121 -0.14 -11.18 11.12
N THR A 122 -0.84 -12.11 10.50
CA THR A 122 -0.33 -13.44 10.16
C THR A 122 -0.47 -13.69 8.67
N ALA A 123 0.35 -14.60 8.16
CA ALA A 123 0.24 -15.08 6.80
C ALA A 123 0.43 -16.60 6.83
N ASP A 124 -0.42 -17.31 6.11
CA ASP A 124 -0.39 -18.76 6.01
C ASP A 124 -0.70 -19.18 4.58
N PHE A 125 -0.21 -20.35 4.18
CA PHE A 125 -0.45 -20.90 2.87
C PHE A 125 -1.06 -22.29 2.98
N ALA A 126 -2.28 -22.42 2.48
CA ALA A 126 -3.04 -23.66 2.53
C ALA A 126 -3.88 -23.79 1.26
N ASP A 127 -4.02 -25.02 0.75
CA ASP A 127 -4.91 -25.36 -0.37
C ASP A 127 -4.72 -24.51 -1.65
N GLY A 128 -3.49 -24.05 -1.92
CA GLY A 128 -3.19 -23.22 -3.09
C GLY A 128 -3.59 -21.75 -2.92
N GLU A 129 -3.79 -21.31 -1.68
CA GLU A 129 -4.14 -19.94 -1.35
C GLU A 129 -3.18 -19.37 -0.30
N LEU A 130 -2.66 -18.18 -0.57
CA LEU A 130 -2.05 -17.35 0.46
C LEU A 130 -3.16 -16.60 1.18
N VAL A 131 -3.21 -16.75 2.51
CA VAL A 131 -4.16 -16.04 3.37
C VAL A 131 -3.38 -15.13 4.31
N VAL A 132 -3.59 -13.82 4.17
CA VAL A 132 -3.06 -12.83 5.11
C VAL A 132 -4.19 -12.37 6.02
N THR A 133 -4.03 -12.55 7.32
CA THR A 133 -5.00 -12.11 8.32
C THR A 133 -4.45 -10.90 9.07
N VAL A 134 -5.24 -9.83 9.11
CA VAL A 134 -4.93 -8.60 9.86
C VAL A 134 -6.00 -8.42 10.93
N PRO A 135 -5.69 -8.68 12.21
CA PRO A 135 -6.63 -8.50 13.30
C PRO A 135 -7.08 -7.05 13.46
N LYS A 136 -8.23 -6.85 14.10
CA LYS A 136 -8.77 -5.57 14.54
C LYS A 136 -8.72 -5.49 16.06
N ASP A 137 -8.73 -4.27 16.55
CA ASP A 137 -8.89 -3.96 17.96
C ASP A 137 -10.39 -4.05 18.31
N ASP A 138 -10.71 -4.79 19.37
CA ASP A 138 -12.09 -5.04 19.81
C ASP A 138 -12.71 -3.81 20.51
N ASP A 139 -11.92 -2.77 20.77
CA ASP A 139 -12.29 -1.62 21.61
C ASP A 139 -13.14 -0.53 20.91
N GLU A 140 -13.53 -0.69 19.64
CA GLU A 140 -14.37 0.30 18.94
C GLU A 140 -15.89 0.07 19.14
N GLY A 141 -16.27 -0.71 20.16
CA GLY A 141 -17.63 -1.22 20.39
C GLY A 141 -18.52 -0.54 21.43
N ASP A 142 -18.02 0.34 22.32
CA ASP A 142 -18.82 0.87 23.45
C ASP A 142 -18.55 2.36 23.77
N ILE A 143 -18.75 3.24 22.79
CA ILE A 143 -18.95 4.69 23.06
C ILE A 143 -20.26 5.22 22.47
N PHE A 144 -21.37 4.53 22.74
CA PHE A 144 -22.69 5.18 22.70
C PHE A 144 -23.05 5.67 24.09
N VAL A 145 -22.71 6.93 24.35
CA VAL A 145 -23.29 7.71 25.43
C VAL A 145 -24.73 8.05 25.06
N GLN A 146 -25.72 7.50 25.76
CA GLN A 146 -27.02 8.15 25.96
C GLN A 146 -27.64 7.75 27.29
#